data_AF-A0A7R9U114-F1
#
_entry.id   AF-A0A7R9U114-F1
#
_cell.length_a   1.000
_cell.length_b   1.000
_cell.length_c   1.000
_cell.angle_alpha   90.00
_cell.angle_beta   90.00
_cell.angle_gamma   90.00
#
_symmetry.space_group_name_H-M   'P 1'
#
loop_
_entity.id
_entity.type
_entity.pdbx_description
1 polymer ?
#
loop_
_entity_poly.entity_id
_entity_poly.type
_entity_poly.pdbx_seq_one_letter_code
_entity_poly.pdbx_strand_id
1 'polypeptide(L)'
;IAAGETLLLKLPFVTSGGCDNAQGSAIASLTMDTAAQTLATAAWAEGTVPTMFSGSAITFTVNSGQSLAANTAYTFEIDALNGLKLIGRPLASPTMTLSTNAASGTVTDAALGSISAITASGFFVKDDQVSFSNAVPKLATSISFQFQPAFSLASSDTIRLELPGITSGAADGVAGSSIGALAIAVTPAASTMA
;
A
#
# COMPACT_ATOMS: atom_id res chain seq x y z
N ILE A 1 -11.10 12.59 -25.88
CA ILE A 1 -11.33 13.45 -24.69
C ILE A 1 -10.75 14.82 -25.02
N ALA A 2 -11.60 15.85 -25.08
CA ALA A 2 -11.24 17.21 -25.44
C ALA A 2 -10.74 18.01 -24.23
N ALA A 3 -10.15 19.19 -24.49
CA ALA A 3 -9.77 20.14 -23.46
C ALA A 3 -10.93 20.45 -22.51
N GLY A 4 -10.64 20.45 -21.20
CA GLY A 4 -11.62 20.68 -20.13
C GLY A 4 -12.44 19.47 -19.73
N GLU A 5 -12.43 18.38 -20.51
CA GLU A 5 -13.05 17.12 -20.11
C GLU A 5 -12.15 16.38 -19.09
N THR A 6 -12.77 15.47 -18.34
CA THR A 6 -12.14 14.78 -17.23
C THR A 6 -12.16 13.25 -17.35
N LEU A 7 -11.10 12.66 -16.81
CA LEU A 7 -11.01 11.24 -16.48
C LEU A 7 -11.08 11.12 -14.96
N LEU A 8 -11.92 10.23 -14.45
CA LEU A 8 -12.05 9.94 -13.03
C LEU A 8 -11.55 8.53 -12.76
N LEU A 9 -10.47 8.43 -12.00
CA LEU A 9 -9.91 7.18 -11.51
C LEU A 9 -10.37 6.98 -10.06
N LYS A 10 -11.32 6.07 -9.83
CA LYS A 10 -11.80 5.73 -8.49
C LYS A 10 -10.79 4.80 -7.81
N LEU A 11 -10.29 5.23 -6.65
CA LEU A 11 -9.25 4.57 -5.87
C LEU A 11 -9.74 4.36 -4.42
N PRO A 12 -10.76 3.50 -4.22
CA PRO A 12 -11.23 3.21 -2.87
C PRO A 12 -10.08 2.69 -1.99
N PHE A 13 -10.14 3.06 -0.71
CA PHE A 13 -9.13 2.70 0.30
C PHE A 13 -7.76 3.35 0.08
N VAL A 14 -7.64 4.35 -0.79
CA VAL A 14 -6.46 5.21 -0.87
C VAL A 14 -6.70 6.47 -0.04
N THR A 15 -5.70 6.89 0.71
CA THR A 15 -5.71 8.07 1.60
C THR A 15 -4.42 8.85 1.46
N SER A 16 -4.46 10.18 1.66
CA SER A 16 -3.26 10.99 1.88
C SER A 16 -2.85 11.07 3.36
N GLY A 17 -3.70 10.55 4.25
CA GLY A 17 -3.55 10.61 5.70
C GLY A 17 -2.51 9.64 6.26
N GLY A 18 -2.55 9.49 7.58
CA GLY A 18 -1.82 8.45 8.31
C GLY A 18 -2.43 7.07 8.08
N CYS A 19 -1.64 6.03 8.33
CA CYS A 19 -2.11 4.64 8.21
C CYS A 19 -2.93 4.17 9.42
N ASP A 20 -3.12 5.05 10.40
CA ASP A 20 -3.86 4.87 11.66
C ASP A 20 -5.35 5.25 11.52
N ASN A 21 -5.88 5.23 10.29
CA ASN A 21 -7.18 5.80 9.95
C ASN A 21 -7.28 7.30 10.26
N ALA A 22 -6.16 8.04 10.26
CA ALA A 22 -6.23 9.49 10.27
C ALA A 22 -6.81 10.00 8.93
N GLN A 23 -7.76 10.92 9.02
CA GLN A 23 -8.36 11.55 7.85
C GLN A 23 -7.28 12.33 7.08
N GLY A 24 -7.04 11.96 5.83
CA GLY A 24 -6.20 12.73 4.90
C GLY A 24 -6.89 14.02 4.42
N SER A 25 -6.24 14.72 3.50
CA SER A 25 -6.75 15.94 2.88
C SER A 25 -6.83 15.81 1.36
N ALA A 26 -7.82 16.47 0.76
CA ALA A 26 -7.85 16.65 -0.69
C ALA A 26 -6.59 17.40 -1.16
N ILE A 27 -6.01 17.00 -2.29
CA ILE A 27 -4.83 17.65 -2.88
C ILE A 27 -5.27 18.28 -4.20
N ALA A 28 -5.31 19.61 -4.23
CA ALA A 28 -5.83 20.36 -5.38
C ALA A 28 -4.99 20.19 -6.66
N SER A 29 -3.69 19.89 -6.52
CA SER A 29 -2.79 19.64 -7.64
C SER A 29 -1.81 18.54 -7.26
N LEU A 30 -1.95 17.38 -7.90
CA LEU A 30 -0.99 16.29 -7.80
C LEU A 30 0.19 16.56 -8.73
N THR A 31 1.40 16.35 -8.22
CA THR A 31 2.59 16.36 -9.08
C THR A 31 2.59 15.11 -9.96
N MET A 32 2.77 15.29 -11.26
CA MET A 32 2.88 14.22 -12.26
C MET A 32 4.19 14.32 -13.04
N ASP A 33 4.54 13.31 -13.84
CA ASP A 33 5.63 13.47 -14.82
C ASP A 33 5.34 14.65 -15.78
N THR A 34 6.42 15.32 -16.19
CA THR A 34 6.40 16.47 -17.11
C THR A 34 5.63 16.22 -18.39
N ALA A 35 5.74 15.04 -19.02
CA ALA A 35 4.99 14.75 -20.24
C ALA A 35 3.48 14.68 -19.95
N ALA A 36 3.09 14.03 -18.86
CA ALA A 36 1.69 13.94 -18.43
C ALA A 36 1.11 15.32 -18.04
N GLN A 37 1.90 16.18 -17.37
CA GLN A 37 1.48 17.54 -17.00
C GLN A 37 1.18 18.44 -18.21
N THR A 38 1.82 18.20 -19.36
CA THR A 38 1.49 18.97 -20.57
C THR A 38 0.09 18.64 -21.09
N LEU A 39 -0.37 17.40 -20.90
CA LEU A 39 -1.65 16.90 -21.40
C LEU A 39 -2.81 17.19 -20.46
N ALA A 40 -2.61 17.01 -19.15
CA ALA A 40 -3.66 17.17 -18.15
C ALA A 40 -3.11 17.68 -16.81
N THR A 41 -4.01 18.16 -15.96
CA THR A 41 -3.76 18.36 -14.53
C THR A 41 -4.46 17.25 -13.74
N ALA A 42 -4.00 16.96 -12.53
CA ALA A 42 -4.62 15.94 -11.67
C ALA A 42 -4.94 16.52 -10.29
N ALA A 43 -6.09 16.16 -9.75
CA ALA A 43 -6.53 16.52 -8.40
C ALA A 43 -7.00 15.28 -7.63
N TRP A 44 -6.73 15.26 -6.34
CA TRP A 44 -7.12 14.19 -5.41
C TRP A 44 -8.34 14.60 -4.59
N ALA A 45 -9.37 13.75 -4.63
CA ALA A 45 -10.49 13.79 -3.72
C ALA A 45 -10.37 12.64 -2.72
N GLU A 46 -10.36 12.99 -1.43
CA GLU A 46 -10.24 12.04 -0.34
C GLU A 46 -11.63 11.56 0.10
N GLY A 47 -11.79 10.23 0.25
CA GLY A 47 -12.94 9.66 0.96
C GLY A 47 -12.88 9.92 2.47
N THR A 48 -13.76 9.28 3.25
CA THR A 48 -13.80 9.48 4.71
C THR A 48 -13.46 8.22 5.48
N VAL A 49 -12.89 8.38 6.67
CA VAL A 49 -12.58 7.27 7.58
C VAL A 49 -13.79 6.35 7.86
N PRO A 50 -15.01 6.86 8.17
CA PRO A 50 -16.16 6.00 8.42
C PRO A 50 -16.55 5.12 7.23
N THR A 51 -16.23 5.54 6.01
CA THR A 51 -16.47 4.78 4.79
C THR A 51 -15.23 4.04 4.29
N MET A 52 -14.18 3.95 5.12
CA MET A 52 -12.87 3.41 4.75
C MET A 52 -12.35 4.00 3.43
N PHE A 53 -12.55 5.30 3.22
CA PHE A 53 -12.11 6.03 2.03
C PHE A 53 -12.66 5.45 0.72
N SER A 54 -13.84 4.83 0.73
CA SER A 54 -14.48 4.28 -0.48
C SER A 54 -14.76 5.31 -1.58
N GLY A 55 -14.86 6.59 -1.24
CA GLY A 55 -15.08 7.70 -2.16
C GLY A 55 -13.82 8.34 -2.74
N SER A 56 -12.64 7.81 -2.42
CA SER A 56 -11.37 8.36 -2.88
C SER A 56 -11.19 8.26 -4.40
N ALA A 57 -10.69 9.32 -5.04
CA ALA A 57 -10.51 9.37 -6.48
C ALA A 57 -9.48 10.41 -6.95
N ILE A 58 -8.89 10.15 -8.13
CA ILE A 58 -8.10 11.13 -8.87
C ILE A 58 -8.91 11.61 -10.07
N THR A 59 -9.03 12.92 -10.22
CA THR A 59 -9.61 13.55 -11.41
C THR A 59 -8.50 14.13 -12.27
N PHE A 60 -8.36 13.64 -13.50
CA PHE A 60 -7.50 14.26 -14.51
C PHE A 60 -8.33 15.19 -15.38
N THR A 61 -7.91 16.43 -15.54
CA THR A 61 -8.57 17.43 -16.41
C THR A 61 -7.66 17.74 -17.58
N VAL A 62 -8.12 17.47 -18.82
CA VAL A 62 -7.32 17.72 -20.03
C VAL A 62 -7.09 19.21 -20.20
N ASN A 63 -5.83 19.61 -20.41
CA ASN A 63 -5.45 21.01 -20.49
C ASN A 63 -6.03 21.71 -21.73
N SER A 64 -6.11 23.04 -21.66
CA SER A 64 -6.53 23.85 -22.82
C SER A 64 -5.63 23.61 -24.03
N GLY A 65 -6.24 23.45 -25.22
CA GLY A 65 -5.54 23.17 -26.47
C GLY A 65 -5.05 21.73 -26.62
N GLN A 66 -5.28 20.85 -25.64
CA GLN A 66 -4.92 19.44 -25.70
C GLN A 66 -6.14 18.55 -26.01
N SER A 67 -5.85 17.34 -26.49
CA SER A 67 -6.86 16.30 -26.62
C SER A 67 -6.23 14.92 -26.48
N LEU A 68 -6.98 13.98 -25.94
CA LEU A 68 -6.62 12.57 -25.90
C LEU A 68 -7.34 11.85 -27.04
N ALA A 69 -6.56 11.34 -27.99
CA ALA A 69 -7.02 10.64 -29.18
C ALA A 69 -7.52 9.24 -28.84
N ALA A 70 -8.52 8.78 -29.60
CA ALA A 70 -9.02 7.41 -29.48
C ALA A 70 -7.94 6.39 -29.88
N ASN A 71 -7.97 5.20 -29.27
CA ASN A 71 -7.03 4.10 -29.52
C ASN A 71 -5.55 4.42 -29.26
N THR A 72 -5.26 5.47 -28.49
CA THR A 72 -3.91 5.83 -28.08
C THR A 72 -3.69 5.47 -26.61
N ALA A 73 -2.57 4.83 -26.30
CA ALA A 73 -2.17 4.55 -24.94
C ALA A 73 -1.59 5.82 -24.29
N TYR A 74 -2.07 6.14 -23.09
CA TYR A 74 -1.57 7.25 -22.28
C TYR A 74 -1.10 6.70 -20.93
N THR A 75 0.01 7.23 -20.43
CA THR A 75 0.54 6.91 -19.10
C THR A 75 0.50 8.19 -18.26
N PHE A 76 -0.16 8.12 -17.11
CA PHE A 76 -0.14 9.18 -16.10
C PHE A 76 0.59 8.63 -14.87
N GLU A 77 1.73 9.23 -14.55
CA GLU A 77 2.49 8.90 -13.35
C GLU A 77 2.23 9.96 -12.29
N ILE A 78 1.74 9.55 -11.12
CA ILE A 78 1.54 10.41 -9.95
C ILE A 78 2.74 10.23 -9.03
N ASP A 79 3.41 11.33 -8.70
CA ASP A 79 4.62 11.29 -7.87
C ASP A 79 4.29 10.75 -6.46
N ALA A 80 5.16 9.88 -5.93
CA ALA A 80 5.05 9.35 -4.57
C ALA A 80 5.09 10.44 -3.49
N LEU A 81 5.71 11.60 -3.78
CA LEU A 81 5.75 12.76 -2.89
C LEU A 81 4.37 13.37 -2.58
N ASN A 82 3.33 13.03 -3.37
CA ASN A 82 1.96 13.42 -3.06
C ASN A 82 1.40 12.70 -1.81
N GLY A 83 2.11 11.70 -1.27
CA GLY A 83 1.76 11.06 -0.01
C GLY A 83 0.52 10.17 -0.05
N LEU A 84 0.04 9.82 -1.24
CA LEU A 84 -1.07 8.88 -1.43
C LEU A 84 -0.63 7.47 -1.02
N LYS A 85 -1.44 6.83 -0.17
CA LYS A 85 -1.16 5.53 0.42
C LYS A 85 -2.41 4.66 0.32
N LEU A 86 -2.22 3.38 0.06
CA LEU A 86 -3.29 2.41 0.18
C LEU A 86 -3.42 2.00 1.65
N ILE A 87 -4.65 1.89 2.12
CA ILE A 87 -4.96 1.25 3.40
C ILE A 87 -5.86 0.04 3.15
N GLY A 88 -5.80 -0.96 4.02
CA GLY A 88 -6.94 -1.86 4.15
C GLY A 88 -7.12 -3.02 3.15
N ARG A 89 -6.55 -3.03 1.92
CA ARG A 89 -6.78 -4.14 0.97
C ARG A 89 -5.66 -4.39 -0.07
N PRO A 90 -5.54 -5.61 -0.62
CA PRO A 90 -4.70 -5.89 -1.78
C PRO A 90 -5.14 -5.08 -3.01
N LEU A 91 -4.16 -4.61 -3.79
CA LEU A 91 -4.33 -3.74 -4.96
C LEU A 91 -5.24 -4.30 -6.04
N ALA A 92 -5.41 -5.62 -6.15
CA ALA A 92 -6.24 -6.26 -7.18
C ALA A 92 -7.76 -6.27 -6.83
N SER A 93 -8.27 -5.24 -6.15
CA SER A 93 -9.69 -5.18 -5.84
C SER A 93 -10.47 -4.78 -7.11
N PRO A 94 -11.52 -5.51 -7.51
CA PRO A 94 -12.38 -5.18 -8.66
C PRO A 94 -13.15 -3.86 -8.50
N THR A 95 -12.88 -3.11 -7.43
CA THR A 95 -13.53 -1.86 -7.06
C THR A 95 -12.82 -0.61 -7.59
N MET A 96 -11.61 -0.74 -8.15
CA MET A 96 -10.95 0.38 -8.82
C MET A 96 -11.45 0.47 -10.27
N THR A 97 -11.99 1.62 -10.65
CA THR A 97 -12.61 1.83 -11.97
C THR A 97 -12.10 3.13 -12.58
N LEU A 98 -11.96 3.14 -13.91
CA LEU A 98 -11.74 4.35 -14.68
C LEU A 98 -13.03 4.74 -15.41
N SER A 99 -13.43 6.00 -15.28
CA SER A 99 -14.58 6.58 -15.98
C SER A 99 -14.22 7.93 -16.61
N THR A 100 -15.04 8.44 -17.54
CA THR A 100 -14.84 9.77 -18.14
C THR A 100 -16.17 10.48 -18.34
N ASN A 101 -16.15 11.82 -18.34
CA ASN A 101 -17.29 12.66 -18.68
C ASN A 101 -17.23 13.19 -20.13
N ALA A 102 -16.43 12.58 -21.01
CA ALA A 102 -16.25 13.06 -22.37
C ALA A 102 -17.59 13.25 -23.11
N ALA A 103 -17.80 14.44 -23.68
CA ALA A 103 -18.99 14.80 -24.42
C ALA A 103 -19.16 13.94 -25.68
N SER A 104 -18.04 13.41 -26.20
CA SER A 104 -18.00 12.51 -27.34
C SER A 104 -18.52 11.09 -27.04
N GLY A 105 -18.82 10.79 -25.77
CA GLY A 105 -19.39 9.52 -25.33
C GLY A 105 -18.86 9.08 -23.98
N THR A 106 -19.75 8.56 -23.13
CA THR A 106 -19.39 7.97 -21.83
C THR A 106 -18.50 6.76 -22.06
N VAL A 107 -17.28 6.76 -21.51
CA VAL A 107 -16.53 5.51 -21.34
C VAL A 107 -17.17 4.78 -20.17
N THR A 108 -17.82 3.66 -20.47
CA THR A 108 -18.35 2.73 -19.47
C THR A 108 -17.26 2.39 -18.46
N ASP A 109 -17.57 2.46 -17.16
CA ASP A 109 -16.66 2.10 -16.07
C ASP A 109 -15.93 0.79 -16.41
N ALA A 110 -14.65 0.90 -16.74
CA ALA A 110 -13.80 -0.24 -17.03
C ALA A 110 -13.03 -0.60 -15.77
N ALA A 111 -13.10 -1.87 -15.38
CA ALA A 111 -12.20 -2.41 -14.36
C ALA A 111 -10.75 -2.28 -14.85
N LEU A 112 -9.84 -1.89 -13.95
CA LEU A 112 -8.42 -1.83 -14.28
C LEU A 112 -7.89 -3.24 -14.53
N GLY A 113 -7.32 -3.48 -15.72
CA GLY A 113 -6.97 -4.83 -16.19
C GLY A 113 -5.80 -5.47 -15.43
N SER A 114 -4.84 -4.68 -14.98
CA SER A 114 -3.77 -5.14 -14.08
C SER A 114 -3.29 -3.97 -13.22
N ILE A 115 -3.19 -4.22 -11.93
CA ILE A 115 -2.57 -3.30 -10.98
C ILE A 115 -1.33 -4.01 -10.48
N SER A 116 -0.14 -3.54 -10.89
CA SER A 116 1.11 -4.06 -10.37
C SER A 116 1.13 -3.83 -8.86
N ALA A 117 1.37 -4.89 -8.08
CA ALA A 117 1.45 -4.78 -6.64
C ALA A 117 2.58 -3.80 -6.28
N ILE A 118 2.24 -2.71 -5.59
CA ILE A 118 3.22 -1.88 -4.91
C ILE A 118 3.77 -2.77 -3.81
N THR A 119 5.09 -2.99 -3.81
CA THR A 119 5.76 -3.67 -2.70
C THR A 119 5.45 -2.86 -1.46
N ALA A 120 4.60 -3.41 -0.59
CA ALA A 120 4.10 -2.74 0.58
C ALA A 120 5.21 -2.73 1.65
N SER A 121 6.28 -1.98 1.43
CA SER A 121 7.37 -1.83 2.39
C SER A 121 6.87 -0.99 3.55
N GLY A 122 6.62 -1.63 4.70
CA GLY A 122 6.21 -0.96 5.94
C GLY A 122 4.78 -1.24 6.39
N PHE A 123 4.13 -2.34 5.97
CA PHE A 123 2.80 -2.67 6.49
C PHE A 123 2.82 -3.12 7.95
N PHE A 124 1.93 -2.48 8.70
CA PHE A 124 1.86 -2.40 10.15
C PHE A 124 1.56 -3.76 10.77
N VAL A 125 2.55 -4.26 11.49
CA VAL A 125 2.29 -5.07 12.66
C VAL A 125 1.71 -4.12 13.71
N LYS A 126 0.50 -4.41 14.21
CA LYS A 126 0.06 -3.82 15.47
C LYS A 126 0.62 -4.67 16.61
N ASP A 127 1.08 -3.99 17.68
CA ASP A 127 1.57 -4.63 18.91
C ASP A 127 2.74 -5.60 18.65
N ASP A 128 3.79 -5.11 17.95
CA ASP A 128 5.02 -5.86 17.80
C ASP A 128 5.78 -5.92 19.13
N GLN A 129 5.95 -7.13 19.66
CA GLN A 129 6.83 -7.34 20.81
C GLN A 129 7.82 -8.43 20.49
N VAL A 130 9.09 -8.14 20.74
CA VAL A 130 10.16 -9.14 20.77
C VAL A 130 10.69 -9.19 22.19
N SER A 131 10.66 -10.37 22.79
CA SER A 131 11.18 -10.60 24.14
C SER A 131 12.17 -11.75 24.15
N PHE A 132 13.19 -11.64 25.00
CA PHE A 132 14.21 -12.65 25.22
C PHE A 132 14.07 -13.22 26.63
N SER A 133 14.33 -14.51 26.82
CA SER A 133 14.61 -15.00 28.17
C SER A 133 15.91 -14.39 28.69
N ASN A 134 16.12 -14.44 30.01
CA ASN A 134 17.37 -14.01 30.63
C ASN A 134 18.56 -14.69 29.94
N ALA A 135 19.48 -13.89 29.41
CA ALA A 135 20.71 -14.39 28.80
C ALA A 135 21.64 -14.88 29.91
N VAL A 136 21.83 -16.20 29.98
CA VAL A 136 22.80 -16.81 30.90
C VAL A 136 23.89 -17.46 30.04
N PRO A 137 25.18 -17.17 30.30
CA PRO A 137 26.27 -17.77 29.52
C PRO A 137 26.15 -19.28 29.43
N LYS A 138 26.31 -19.81 28.21
CA LYS A 138 26.24 -21.25 27.88
C LYS A 138 24.87 -21.90 28.08
N LEU A 139 23.81 -21.15 28.38
CA LEU A 139 22.44 -21.64 28.37
C LEU A 139 21.70 -21.14 27.13
N ALA A 140 20.73 -21.92 26.67
CA ALA A 140 19.87 -21.53 25.57
C ALA A 140 18.98 -20.34 25.94
N THR A 141 18.86 -19.38 25.04
CA THR A 141 17.95 -18.24 25.15
C THR A 141 16.73 -18.47 24.28
N SER A 142 15.52 -18.27 24.83
CA SER A 142 14.28 -18.28 24.04
C SER A 142 14.02 -16.88 23.47
N ILE A 143 13.61 -16.83 22.20
CA ILE A 143 13.17 -15.62 21.53
C ILE A 143 11.67 -15.78 21.27
N SER A 144 10.87 -14.88 21.82
CA SER A 144 9.43 -14.81 21.54
C SER A 144 9.15 -13.54 20.78
N PHE A 145 8.40 -13.65 19.68
CA PHE A 145 7.89 -12.47 18.98
C PHE A 145 6.38 -12.61 18.80
N GLN A 146 5.68 -11.51 19.03
CA GLN A 146 4.24 -11.38 18.81
C GLN A 146 4.02 -10.28 17.79
N PHE A 147 3.13 -10.53 16.83
CA PHE A 147 2.78 -9.57 15.81
C PHE A 147 1.31 -9.80 15.40
N GLN A 148 0.57 -8.72 15.16
CA GLN A 148 -0.75 -8.79 14.53
C GLN A 148 -0.65 -8.27 13.10
N PRO A 149 -0.79 -9.11 12.06
CA PRO A 149 -0.75 -8.63 10.69
C PRO A 149 -1.98 -7.74 10.42
N ALA A 150 -1.79 -6.62 9.73
CA ALA A 150 -2.88 -5.76 9.29
C ALA A 150 -3.81 -6.43 8.24
N PHE A 151 -3.37 -7.54 7.63
CA PHE A 151 -4.10 -8.28 6.61
C PHE A 151 -4.03 -9.80 6.82
N SER A 152 -4.92 -10.52 6.14
CA SER A 152 -4.83 -11.97 6.04
C SER A 152 -3.54 -12.37 5.30
N LEU A 153 -2.76 -13.24 5.91
CA LEU A 153 -1.60 -13.88 5.29
C LEU A 153 -2.06 -15.13 4.53
N ALA A 154 -1.55 -15.33 3.32
CA ALA A 154 -1.73 -16.56 2.55
C ALA A 154 -0.69 -17.61 2.95
N SER A 155 -0.94 -18.88 2.63
CA SER A 155 -0.02 -20.00 2.94
C SER A 155 1.34 -19.90 2.22
N SER A 156 1.44 -19.05 1.19
CA SER A 156 2.68 -18.78 0.45
C SER A 156 3.47 -17.58 1.01
N ASP A 157 2.91 -16.82 1.94
CA ASP A 157 3.56 -15.62 2.44
C ASP A 157 4.69 -15.98 3.40
N THR A 158 5.78 -15.20 3.36
CA THR A 158 6.94 -15.41 4.24
C THR A 158 7.07 -14.26 5.23
N ILE A 159 7.14 -14.59 6.51
CA ILE A 159 7.47 -13.64 7.59
C ILE A 159 8.96 -13.76 7.86
N ARG A 160 9.69 -12.64 7.84
CA ARG A 160 11.12 -12.61 8.11
C ARG A 160 11.39 -11.76 9.35
N LEU A 161 12.05 -12.36 10.34
CA LEU A 161 12.55 -11.68 11.53
C LEU A 161 14.07 -11.56 11.44
N GLU A 162 14.59 -10.34 11.39
CA GLU A 162 16.03 -10.07 11.38
C GLU A 162 16.48 -9.61 12.78
N LEU A 163 17.40 -10.36 13.40
CA LEU A 163 17.88 -10.10 14.76
C LEU A 163 19.40 -9.83 14.75
N PRO A 164 19.83 -8.60 14.44
CA PRO A 164 21.25 -8.26 14.38
C PRO A 164 21.92 -8.46 15.75
N GLY A 165 23.14 -9.01 15.74
CA GLY A 165 23.93 -9.25 16.96
C GLY A 165 23.59 -10.54 17.70
N ILE A 166 22.55 -11.27 17.30
CA ILE A 166 22.31 -12.64 17.79
C ILE A 166 23.12 -13.61 16.95
N THR A 167 23.88 -14.47 17.63
CA THR A 167 24.69 -15.50 16.99
C THR A 167 24.35 -16.86 17.57
N SER A 168 24.55 -17.93 16.81
CA SER A 168 24.47 -19.30 17.33
C SER A 168 25.77 -19.76 18.01
N GLY A 169 26.63 -18.83 18.45
CA GLY A 169 27.97 -19.13 18.96
C GLY A 169 27.94 -19.84 20.31
N ALA A 170 29.07 -20.44 20.71
CA ALA A 170 29.19 -21.18 21.97
C ALA A 170 29.27 -20.27 23.22
N ALA A 171 28.93 -18.99 23.10
CA ALA A 171 29.09 -17.96 24.12
C ALA A 171 30.54 -17.84 24.65
N ASP A 172 31.53 -18.12 23.80
CA ASP A 172 32.97 -18.06 24.08
C ASP A 172 33.65 -16.80 23.50
N GLY A 173 32.86 -15.85 23.00
CA GLY A 173 33.35 -14.64 22.33
C GLY A 173 33.69 -14.84 20.86
N VAL A 174 33.53 -16.06 20.31
CA VAL A 174 33.60 -16.31 18.87
C VAL A 174 32.23 -16.05 18.26
N ALA A 175 32.19 -15.25 17.19
CA ALA A 175 30.95 -15.02 16.46
C ALA A 175 30.40 -16.36 15.93
N GLY A 176 29.17 -16.70 16.30
CA GLY A 176 28.46 -17.83 15.70
C GLY A 176 28.14 -17.61 14.23
N SER A 177 27.65 -18.66 13.57
CA SER A 177 27.12 -18.55 12.22
C SER A 177 25.69 -18.02 12.23
N SER A 178 25.23 -17.49 11.10
CA SER A 178 23.80 -17.25 10.90
C SER A 178 23.05 -18.56 11.07
N ILE A 179 22.10 -18.58 11.99
CA ILE A 179 21.13 -19.66 12.09
C ILE A 179 20.27 -19.53 10.83
N GLY A 180 20.14 -20.61 10.07
CA GLY A 180 19.28 -20.63 8.87
C GLY A 180 17.80 -20.41 9.21
N ALA A 181 16.91 -20.73 8.27
CA ALA A 181 15.47 -20.65 8.53
C ALA A 181 15.10 -21.48 9.77
N LEU A 182 14.57 -20.81 10.79
CA LEU A 182 14.04 -21.46 11.99
C LEU A 182 12.61 -21.95 11.70
N ALA A 183 12.29 -23.17 12.12
CA ALA A 183 10.92 -23.63 12.12
C ALA A 183 10.16 -22.87 13.22
N ILE A 184 9.22 -22.01 12.81
CA ILE A 184 8.38 -21.24 13.72
C ILE A 184 7.08 -22.03 13.92
N ALA A 185 6.80 -22.42 15.17
CA ALA A 185 5.49 -22.94 15.52
C ALA A 185 4.51 -21.75 15.60
N VAL A 186 3.67 -21.60 14.58
CA VAL A 186 2.60 -20.59 14.59
C VAL A 186 1.42 -21.16 15.38
N THR A 187 1.16 -20.59 16.55
CA THR A 187 -0.07 -20.87 17.29
C THR A 187 -1.01 -19.68 17.09
N PRO A 188 -2.19 -19.86 16.47
CA PRO A 188 -3.16 -18.78 16.37
C PRO A 188 -3.50 -18.29 17.78
N ALA A 189 -3.50 -16.97 18.00
CA ALA A 189 -4.08 -16.42 19.22
C ALA A 189 -5.53 -16.90 19.32
N ALA A 190 -5.94 -17.35 20.52
CA ALA A 190 -7.32 -17.75 20.74
C ALA A 190 -8.23 -16.56 20.36
N SER A 191 -9.13 -16.78 19.39
CA SER A 191 -10.10 -15.77 19.00
C SER A 191 -11.03 -15.52 20.20
N THR A 192 -10.82 -14.41 20.90
CA THR A 192 -11.81 -13.91 21.84
C THR A 192 -12.97 -13.36 21.02
N MET A 193 -14.07 -14.10 20.92
CA MET A 193 -15.33 -13.56 20.41
C MET A 193 -15.75 -12.43 21.36
N ALA A 194 -15.71 -11.19 20.87
CA ALA A 194 -16.28 -10.02 21.53
C ALA A 194 -17.65 -9.72 20.93
#